data_AF-A0A958DCJ9-F1
#
_entry.id   AF-A0A958DCJ9-F1
#
_cell.length_a   1.000
_cell.length_b   1.000
_cell.length_c   1.000
_cell.angle_alpha   90.00
_cell.angle_beta   90.00
_cell.angle_gamma   90.00
#
_symmetry.space_group_name_H-M   'P 1'
#
loop_
_entity.id
_entity.type
_entity.pdbx_description
1 polymer ?
#
loop_
_entity_poly.entity_id
_entity_poly.type
_entity_poly.pdbx_seq_one_letter_code
_entity_poly.pdbx_strand_id
1 'polypeptide(L)'
;MDVNQTRFHLLHGRADWGQLRLSDGTAALAELWQQPEGVDLPVVWDDTSRALRLTSRVPLFRRASGTEELVIAQRRGADRDSYGNWYWIDEAESGIRFLPSGGSPATEFWTSLRRDERCALPDDGGFAAKPA
;
A
#
# COMPACT_ATOMS: atom_id res chain seq x y z
N MET A 1 25.80 -25.79 13.82
CA MET A 1 26.04 -25.00 15.06
C MET A 1 27.22 -24.11 14.74
N ASP A 2 27.05 -22.79 14.80
CA ASP A 2 28.15 -21.87 14.52
C ASP A 2 29.15 -21.85 15.69
N VAL A 3 30.28 -21.19 15.51
CA VAL A 3 31.32 -21.02 16.55
C VAL A 3 30.77 -20.33 17.81
N ASN A 4 29.64 -19.63 17.68
CA ASN A 4 28.93 -18.95 18.77
C ASN A 4 27.86 -19.82 19.45
N GLN A 5 27.76 -21.11 19.12
CA GLN A 5 26.73 -22.02 19.63
C GLN A 5 25.28 -21.59 19.33
N THR A 6 25.07 -20.73 18.34
CA THR A 6 23.75 -20.26 17.93
C THR A 6 22.94 -21.42 17.38
N ARG A 7 21.74 -21.60 17.94
CA ARG A 7 20.75 -22.56 17.47
C ARG A 7 19.68 -21.81 16.68
N PHE A 8 19.50 -22.22 15.44
CA PHE A 8 18.43 -21.73 14.59
C PHE A 8 17.31 -22.76 14.55
N HIS A 9 16.07 -22.30 14.68
CA HIS A 9 14.88 -23.11 14.48
C HIS A 9 14.22 -22.70 13.17
N LEU A 10 14.02 -23.65 12.26
CA LEU A 10 13.22 -23.43 11.06
C LEU A 10 11.74 -23.69 11.40
N LEU A 11 10.89 -22.71 11.11
CA LEU A 11 9.44 -22.80 11.29
C LEU A 11 8.80 -22.69 9.91
N HIS A 12 8.15 -23.75 9.45
CA HIS A 12 7.71 -23.85 8.06
C HIS A 12 6.18 -23.98 7.92
N GLY A 13 5.51 -24.59 8.90
CA GLY A 13 4.08 -24.87 8.79
C GLY A 13 3.29 -24.53 10.04
N ARG A 14 1.96 -24.57 9.89
CA ARG A 14 0.99 -24.38 10.98
C ARG A 14 1.34 -25.19 12.22
N ALA A 15 1.78 -26.45 12.06
CA ALA A 15 2.16 -27.31 13.18
C ALA A 15 3.42 -26.82 13.91
N ASP A 16 4.39 -26.23 13.22
CA ASP A 16 5.61 -25.70 13.83
C ASP A 16 5.30 -24.41 14.59
N TRP A 17 4.55 -23.51 13.95
CA TRP A 17 4.08 -22.27 14.57
C TRP A 17 3.15 -22.55 15.76
N GLY A 18 2.30 -23.56 15.65
CA GLY A 18 1.34 -23.95 16.67
C GLY A 18 1.96 -24.36 18.02
N GLN A 19 3.22 -24.79 18.01
CA GLN A 19 3.98 -25.14 19.22
C GLN A 19 4.51 -23.91 19.98
N LEU A 20 4.54 -22.76 19.34
CA LEU A 20 5.00 -21.52 19.96
C LEU A 20 3.91 -20.91 20.83
N ARG A 21 4.33 -20.04 21.75
CA ARG A 21 3.47 -19.33 22.68
C ARG A 21 3.58 -17.83 22.48
N LEU A 22 2.50 -17.12 22.79
CA LEU A 22 2.56 -15.68 22.93
C LEU A 22 3.48 -15.30 24.11
N SER A 23 4.06 -14.11 24.04
CA SER A 23 5.04 -13.62 25.04
C SER A 23 4.46 -13.45 26.45
N ASP A 24 3.14 -13.32 26.57
CA ASP A 24 2.41 -13.28 27.83
C ASP A 24 2.21 -14.68 28.46
N GLY A 25 2.63 -15.74 27.76
CA GLY A 25 2.65 -17.12 28.26
C GLY A 25 1.29 -17.81 28.34
N THR A 26 0.20 -17.15 27.91
CA THR A 26 -1.18 -17.55 28.20
C THR A 26 -1.64 -18.80 27.46
N ALA A 27 -1.25 -19.01 26.19
CA ALA A 27 -1.63 -20.16 25.38
C ALA A 27 -0.64 -20.48 24.26
N ALA A 28 -0.63 -21.74 23.80
CA ALA A 28 0.05 -22.11 22.55
C ALA A 28 -0.74 -21.58 21.35
N LEU A 29 -0.07 -21.23 20.25
CA LEU A 29 -0.74 -20.72 19.06
C LEU A 29 -1.77 -21.72 18.49
N ALA A 30 -1.50 -23.02 18.60
CA ALA A 30 -2.45 -24.06 18.19
C ALA A 30 -3.77 -24.00 18.98
N GLU A 31 -3.72 -23.71 20.28
CA GLU A 31 -4.90 -23.61 21.15
C GLU A 31 -5.71 -22.35 20.83
N LEU A 32 -5.03 -21.27 20.44
CA LEU A 32 -5.66 -20.03 20.00
C LEU A 32 -6.45 -20.23 18.70
N TRP A 33 -5.91 -21.00 17.75
CA TRP A 33 -6.61 -21.26 16.48
C TRP A 33 -7.74 -22.29 16.57
N GLN A 34 -7.95 -22.89 17.74
CA GLN A 34 -9.13 -23.73 18.03
C GLN A 34 -10.28 -22.93 18.65
N GLN A 35 -10.06 -21.66 18.98
CA GLN A 35 -11.11 -20.82 19.53
C GLN A 35 -12.25 -20.64 18.50
N PRO A 36 -13.51 -20.53 18.96
CA PRO A 36 -14.64 -20.30 18.07
C PRO A 36 -14.49 -18.99 17.29
N GLU A 37 -15.13 -18.93 16.12
CA GLU A 37 -15.17 -17.72 15.30
C GLU A 37 -15.74 -16.53 16.11
N GLY A 38 -15.14 -15.35 15.93
CA GLY A 38 -15.54 -14.12 16.61
C GLY A 38 -14.73 -13.77 17.86
N VAL A 39 -13.84 -14.65 18.33
CA VAL A 39 -12.84 -14.29 19.34
C VAL A 39 -11.77 -13.39 18.70
N ASP A 40 -11.48 -12.25 19.32
CA ASP A 40 -10.42 -11.33 18.89
C ASP A 40 -9.05 -11.90 19.23
N LEU A 41 -8.52 -12.70 18.32
CA LEU A 41 -7.17 -13.26 18.41
C LEU A 41 -6.15 -12.22 17.94
N PRO A 42 -4.95 -12.14 18.55
CA PRO A 42 -3.91 -11.22 18.08
C PRO A 42 -3.26 -11.67 16.76
N VAL A 43 -3.14 -12.98 16.55
CA VAL A 43 -2.53 -13.60 15.37
C VAL A 43 -3.32 -14.81 14.91
N VAL A 44 -3.35 -15.03 13.60
CA VAL A 44 -4.02 -16.15 12.96
C VAL A 44 -3.09 -16.82 11.94
N TRP A 45 -3.29 -18.12 11.75
CA TRP A 45 -2.67 -18.83 10.64
C TRP A 45 -3.51 -18.64 9.37
N ASP A 46 -2.87 -18.22 8.28
CA ASP A 46 -3.49 -18.13 6.96
C ASP A 46 -3.05 -19.32 6.11
N ASP A 47 -3.98 -20.24 5.86
CA ASP A 47 -3.73 -21.44 5.06
C ASP A 47 -3.46 -21.12 3.58
N THR A 48 -3.93 -19.96 3.07
CA THR A 48 -3.70 -19.56 1.67
C THR A 48 -2.27 -19.09 1.47
N SER A 49 -1.79 -18.17 2.32
CA SER A 49 -0.43 -17.65 2.24
C SER A 49 0.59 -18.53 2.96
N ARG A 50 0.14 -19.56 3.68
CA ARG A 50 0.93 -20.42 4.57
C ARG A 50 1.81 -19.61 5.53
N ALA A 51 1.23 -18.60 6.16
CA ALA A 51 1.95 -17.66 6.99
C ALA A 51 1.19 -17.32 8.27
N LEU A 52 1.95 -16.91 9.30
CA LEU A 52 1.40 -16.26 10.48
C LEU A 52 1.08 -14.80 10.14
N ARG A 53 -0.15 -14.37 10.40
CA ARG A 53 -0.61 -12.99 10.13
C ARG A 53 -1.19 -12.38 11.39
N LEU A 54 -1.14 -11.05 11.46
CA LEU A 54 -2.00 -10.32 12.38
C LEU A 54 -3.45 -10.48 11.93
N THR A 55 -4.36 -10.58 12.90
CA THR A 55 -5.80 -10.63 12.62
C THR A 55 -6.23 -9.38 11.86
N SER A 56 -6.94 -9.58 10.75
CA SER A 56 -7.48 -8.47 9.99
C SER A 56 -8.56 -7.77 10.80
N ARG A 57 -8.33 -6.52 11.15
CA ARG A 57 -9.30 -5.66 11.81
C ARG A 57 -9.82 -4.65 10.80
N VAL A 58 -11.13 -4.44 10.79
CA VAL A 58 -11.70 -3.32 10.02
C VAL A 58 -11.17 -2.04 10.67
N PRO A 59 -10.36 -1.22 9.97
CA PRO A 59 -9.91 0.04 10.52
C PRO A 59 -11.12 0.95 10.71
N LEU A 60 -11.45 1.24 11.96
CA LEU A 60 -12.43 2.28 12.27
C LEU A 60 -11.71 3.62 12.14
N PHE A 61 -11.83 4.24 10.97
CA PHE A 61 -11.42 5.63 10.77
C PHE A 61 -12.33 6.53 11.61
N ARG A 62 -11.89 6.82 12.84
CA ARG A 62 -12.55 7.81 13.68
C ARG A 62 -12.25 9.17 13.08
N ARG A 63 -13.28 9.81 12.52
CA ARG A 63 -13.19 11.21 12.10
C ARG A 63 -12.75 12.05 13.30
N ALA A 64 -11.71 12.87 13.13
CA ALA A 64 -11.29 13.78 14.19
C ALA A 64 -12.44 14.75 14.48
N SER A 65 -12.77 14.92 15.77
CA SER A 65 -13.76 15.89 16.22
C SER A 65 -13.35 17.28 15.75
N GLY A 66 -14.23 17.97 15.02
CA GLY A 66 -13.97 19.30 14.43
C GLY A 66 -13.53 19.27 12.97
N THR A 67 -13.46 18.10 12.32
CA THR A 67 -13.28 18.04 10.86
C THR A 67 -14.63 18.15 10.17
N GLU A 68 -15.05 19.38 9.85
CA GLU A 68 -16.23 19.61 9.01
C GLU A 68 -16.10 18.87 7.67
N GLU A 69 -17.22 18.57 7.03
CA GLU A 69 -17.19 17.95 5.71
C GLU A 69 -16.61 18.95 4.73
N LEU A 70 -15.43 18.64 4.18
CA LEU A 70 -14.84 19.42 3.11
C LEU A 70 -15.86 19.49 1.98
N VAL A 71 -16.44 20.67 1.80
CA VAL A 71 -17.34 20.98 0.69
C VAL A 71 -16.58 20.67 -0.60
N ILE A 72 -17.25 20.15 -1.63
CA ILE A 72 -16.60 19.70 -2.87
C ILE A 72 -15.66 20.78 -3.43
N ALA A 73 -16.07 22.06 -3.39
CA ALA A 73 -15.26 23.21 -3.81
C ALA A 73 -13.91 23.39 -3.06
N GLN A 74 -13.78 22.80 -1.87
CA GLN A 74 -12.60 22.85 -0.99
C GLN A 74 -11.74 21.58 -1.07
N ARG A 75 -12.18 20.54 -1.79
CA ARG A 75 -11.39 19.32 -2.01
C ARG A 75 -10.39 19.51 -3.15
N ARG A 76 -9.54 20.52 -3.03
CA ARG A 76 -8.44 20.75 -3.97
C ARG A 76 -7.24 19.95 -3.46
N GLY A 77 -7.23 18.66 -3.77
CA GLY A 77 -6.11 17.77 -3.44
C GLY A 77 -4.85 18.35 -4.04
N ALA A 78 -3.92 18.77 -3.19
CA ALA A 78 -2.58 19.20 -3.55
C ALA A 78 -1.60 18.37 -2.74
N ASP A 79 -0.66 17.71 -3.40
CA ASP A 79 0.37 16.92 -2.72
C ASP A 79 1.73 17.09 -3.39
N ARG A 80 2.78 16.78 -2.64
CA ARG A 80 4.18 16.95 -3.02
C ARG A 80 4.86 15.59 -3.17
N ASP A 81 5.51 15.36 -4.29
CA ASP A 81 6.32 14.14 -4.50
C ASP A 81 7.67 14.20 -3.75
N SER A 82 8.42 13.08 -3.78
CA SER A 82 9.73 12.98 -3.13
C SER A 82 10.81 13.89 -3.75
N TYR A 83 10.61 14.35 -4.99
CA TYR A 83 11.48 15.31 -5.68
C TYR A 83 11.10 16.76 -5.38
N GLY A 84 9.97 16.96 -4.70
CA GLY A 84 9.48 18.23 -4.26
C GLY A 84 8.66 19.01 -5.27
N ASN A 85 8.09 18.32 -6.25
CA ASN A 85 7.13 18.89 -7.16
C ASN A 85 5.72 18.82 -6.57
N TRP A 86 4.90 19.82 -6.88
CA TRP A 86 3.51 19.87 -6.45
C TRP A 86 2.57 19.49 -7.56
N TYR A 87 1.52 18.74 -7.22
CA TYR A 87 0.43 18.38 -8.13
C TYR A 87 -0.89 18.77 -7.49
N TRP A 88 -1.81 19.35 -8.26
CA TRP A 88 -3.16 19.65 -7.77
C TRP A 88 -4.20 19.62 -8.88
N ILE A 89 -5.47 19.45 -8.52
CA ILE A 89 -6.59 19.52 -9.46
C ILE A 89 -6.80 20.98 -9.89
N ASP A 90 -6.92 21.22 -11.19
CA ASP A 90 -7.17 22.56 -11.72
C ASP A 90 -8.55 23.12 -11.31
N GLU A 91 -8.75 24.43 -11.48
CA GLU A 91 -9.99 25.09 -11.05
C GLU A 91 -11.23 24.62 -11.84
N ALA A 92 -11.03 24.19 -13.08
CA ALA A 92 -12.10 23.67 -13.94
C ALA A 92 -12.46 22.20 -13.64
N GLU A 93 -11.77 21.55 -12.70
CA GLU A 93 -11.92 20.13 -12.36
C GLU A 93 -11.74 19.20 -13.58
N SER A 94 -10.95 19.66 -14.54
CA SER A 94 -10.76 19.03 -15.84
C SER A 94 -9.41 18.34 -15.95
N GLY A 95 -8.46 18.69 -15.07
CA GLY A 95 -7.08 18.22 -15.18
C GLY A 95 -6.26 18.38 -13.90
N ILE A 96 -4.98 18.01 -14.01
CA ILE A 96 -3.98 18.10 -12.96
C ILE A 96 -2.94 19.14 -13.40
N ARG A 97 -2.67 20.10 -12.52
CA ARG A 97 -1.56 21.05 -12.63
C ARG A 97 -0.33 20.50 -11.94
N PHE A 98 0.83 20.89 -12.44
CA PHE A 98 2.14 20.52 -11.93
C PHE A 98 2.99 21.77 -11.72
N LEU A 99 3.59 21.91 -10.54
CA LEU A 99 4.61 22.92 -10.26
C LEU A 99 5.92 22.21 -9.96
N PRO A 100 6.94 22.36 -10.82
CA PRO A 100 8.25 21.78 -10.56
C PRO A 100 8.92 22.48 -9.37
N SER A 101 9.71 21.72 -8.62
CA SER A 101 10.61 22.29 -7.64
C SER A 101 11.61 23.24 -8.33
N GLY A 102 11.81 24.44 -7.80
CA GLY A 102 12.76 25.41 -8.37
C GLY A 102 12.15 26.61 -9.10
N GLY A 103 10.83 26.85 -8.99
CA GLY A 103 10.25 28.17 -9.26
C GLY A 103 9.85 28.48 -10.70
N SER A 104 9.67 27.45 -11.54
CA SER A 104 8.98 27.65 -12.83
C SER A 104 7.47 27.83 -12.63
N PRO A 105 6.75 28.47 -13.55
CA PRO A 105 5.29 28.55 -13.45
C PRO A 105 4.67 27.15 -13.50
N ALA A 106 3.52 27.02 -12.84
CA ALA A 106 2.73 25.80 -12.89
C ALA A 106 2.30 25.50 -14.34
N THR A 107 2.42 24.24 -14.76
CA THR A 107 2.02 23.76 -16.10
C THR A 107 0.91 22.72 -15.99
N GLU A 108 0.31 22.36 -17.12
CA GLU A 108 -0.64 21.26 -17.20
C GLU A 108 0.12 19.93 -17.25
N PHE A 109 -0.22 19.01 -16.36
CA PHE A 109 0.33 17.66 -16.33
C PHE A 109 -0.56 16.66 -17.06
N TRP A 110 -1.88 16.77 -16.83
CA TRP A 110 -2.87 15.88 -17.41
C TRP A 110 -4.21 16.60 -17.56
N THR A 111 -5.00 16.24 -18.56
CA THR A 111 -6.34 16.78 -18.77
C THR A 111 -7.29 15.75 -19.36
N SER A 112 -8.55 15.79 -18.91
CA SER A 112 -9.66 15.00 -19.44
C SER A 112 -10.27 15.58 -20.72
N LEU A 113 -9.92 16.84 -21.07
CA LEU A 113 -10.42 17.52 -22.27
C LEU A 113 -9.83 16.95 -23.57
N ARG A 114 -8.72 16.21 -23.50
CA ARG A 114 -8.04 15.58 -24.64
C ARG A 114 -8.50 14.14 -24.92
N ARG A 115 -9.75 13.80 -24.57
CA ARG A 115 -10.28 12.43 -24.67
C ARG A 115 -10.28 11.86 -26.10
N ASP A 116 -10.43 12.74 -27.09
CA ASP A 116 -10.53 12.36 -28.50
C ASP A 116 -9.20 12.49 -29.27
N GLU A 117 -8.13 12.90 -28.59
CA GLU A 117 -6.79 12.89 -29.17
C GLU A 117 -6.33 11.43 -29.34
N ARG A 118 -6.29 10.98 -30.58
CA ARG A 118 -5.69 9.69 -30.90
C ARG A 118 -4.21 9.78 -30.61
N CYS A 119 -3.67 8.81 -29.88
CA CYS A 119 -2.23 8.64 -29.78
C CYS A 119 -1.64 8.65 -31.20
N ALA A 120 -0.55 9.40 -31.39
CA ALA A 120 0.22 9.26 -32.61
C ALA A 120 0.55 7.77 -32.79
N LEU A 121 0.35 7.26 -34.00
CA LEU A 121 0.82 5.92 -34.33
C LEU A 121 2.31 5.90 -34.04
N PRO A 122 2.81 4.98 -33.20
CA PRO A 122 4.24 4.86 -33.00
C PRO A 122 4.91 4.61 -34.36
N ASP A 123 6.09 5.18 -34.56
CA ASP A 123 7.02 4.75 -35.63
C ASP A 123 7.35 3.28 -35.34
N ASP A 124 6.51 2.37 -35.86
CA ASP A 124 6.50 0.89 -35.91
C ASP A 124 7.17 0.05 -34.80
N GLY A 125 7.67 0.67 -33.72
CA GLY A 125 8.42 0.08 -32.63
C GLY A 125 9.53 -0.88 -33.08
N GLY A 126 10.01 -0.77 -34.32
CA GLY A 126 10.79 -1.81 -34.95
C GLY A 126 12.09 -2.07 -34.21
N PHE A 127 12.24 -3.26 -33.62
CA PHE A 127 13.52 -3.72 -33.11
C PHE A 127 14.43 -4.04 -34.31
N ALA A 128 15.29 -3.09 -34.69
CA ALA A 128 16.33 -3.35 -35.68
C ALA A 128 17.43 -4.24 -35.07
N ALA A 129 17.71 -5.37 -35.70
CA ALA A 129 18.85 -6.19 -35.34
C ALA A 129 20.15 -5.40 -35.59
N LYS A 130 21.06 -5.42 -34.61
CA LYS A 130 22.39 -4.81 -34.75
C LYS A 130 23.20 -5.56 -35.82
N PRO A 131 23.77 -4.90 -36.83
CA PRO A 131 24.60 -5.56 -37.83
C PRO A 131 25.85 -6.17 -37.19
N ALA A 132 26.26 -7.32 -37.73
CA ALA A 132 27.42 -8.12 -37.30
C ALA A 132 28.75 -7.41 -37.58
#